data_AF-A0A1F9QHX4-F1
#
_entry.id   AF-A0A1F9QHX4-F1
#
_cell.length_a   1.000
_cell.length_b   1.000
_cell.length_c   1.000
_cell.angle_alpha   90.00
_cell.angle_beta   90.00
_cell.angle_gamma   90.00
#
_symmetry.space_group_name_H-M   'P 1'
#
loop_
_entity.id
_entity.type
_entity.pdbx_description
1 polymer ?
#
loop_
_entity_poly.entity_id
_entity_poly.type
_entity_poly.pdbx_seq_one_letter_code
_entity_poly.pdbx_strand_id
1 'polypeptide(L)'
;MEQVILDVREQDEFAAAHVQGSVCVPLSRFAQAAPGVLQSMLGKKILIMCRSGKRAGLALEQISQLGFGGQVSAEVYQGGILEWARQGKPVVSRKAEPLSLARQVRLTAGLGVLASAVLGFGLDQRAFFAAALIGADLALAGLTGSCQLEKLLAALPWNKQHPGRDCSCG
;
A
#
# COMPACT_ATOMS: atom_id res chain seq x y z
N MET A 1 -26.13 -13.76 -13.66
CA MET A 1 -26.19 -13.47 -12.22
C MET A 1 -24.99 -12.62 -11.89
N GLU A 2 -25.20 -11.46 -11.26
CA GLU A 2 -24.12 -10.58 -10.84
C GLU A 2 -23.38 -11.23 -9.65
N GLN A 3 -22.06 -11.42 -9.78
CA GLN A 3 -21.22 -12.02 -8.75
C GLN A 3 -20.42 -10.91 -8.05
N VAL A 4 -20.50 -10.87 -6.72
CA VAL A 4 -19.79 -9.87 -5.90
C VAL A 4 -18.79 -10.58 -5.02
N ILE A 5 -17.59 -10.01 -4.90
CA ILE A 5 -16.55 -10.55 -4.02
C ILE A 5 -16.56 -9.79 -2.71
N LEU A 6 -16.70 -10.51 -1.59
CA LEU A 6 -16.62 -9.97 -0.25
C LEU A 6 -15.26 -10.34 0.35
N ASP A 7 -14.37 -9.37 0.48
CA ASP A 7 -13.05 -9.58 1.08
C ASP A 7 -13.12 -9.35 2.59
N VAL A 8 -12.80 -10.38 3.37
CA VAL A 8 -12.88 -10.36 4.83
C VAL A 8 -11.53 -10.17 5.52
N ARG A 9 -10.51 -9.78 4.76
CA ARG A 9 -9.22 -9.37 5.32
C ARG A 9 -9.30 -8.01 6.00
N GLU A 10 -8.27 -7.68 6.77
CA GLU A 10 -8.18 -6.35 7.38
C GLU A 10 -7.97 -5.28 6.31
N GLN A 11 -8.32 -4.03 6.65
CA GLN A 11 -8.38 -2.91 5.71
C GLN A 11 -7.02 -2.62 5.06
N ASP A 12 -5.93 -2.82 5.79
CA ASP A 12 -4.55 -2.66 5.33
C ASP A 12 -4.17 -3.72 4.29
N GLU A 13 -4.54 -4.98 4.51
CA GLU A 13 -4.34 -6.07 3.54
C GLU A 13 -5.12 -5.83 2.24
N PHE A 14 -6.35 -5.34 2.34
CA PHE A 14 -7.19 -4.99 1.19
C PHE A 14 -6.63 -3.77 0.43
N ALA A 15 -6.22 -2.74 1.16
CA ALA A 15 -5.63 -1.52 0.59
C ALA A 15 -4.29 -1.79 -0.10
N ALA A 16 -3.51 -2.76 0.38
CA ALA A 16 -2.28 -3.20 -0.26
C ALA A 16 -2.57 -3.89 -1.60
N ALA A 17 -3.51 -4.84 -1.63
CA ALA A 17 -3.93 -5.52 -2.84
C ALA A 17 -5.32 -6.15 -2.69
N HIS A 18 -6.22 -5.98 -3.66
CA HIS A 18 -7.56 -6.55 -3.67
C HIS A 18 -8.07 -6.84 -5.09
N VAL A 19 -9.16 -7.61 -5.22
CA VAL A 19 -9.79 -7.88 -6.51
C VAL A 19 -10.63 -6.68 -6.95
N GLN A 20 -10.56 -6.27 -8.21
CA GLN A 20 -11.34 -5.14 -8.71
C GLN A 20 -12.84 -5.34 -8.47
N GLY A 21 -13.51 -4.34 -7.87
CA GLY A 21 -14.95 -4.40 -7.55
C GLY A 21 -15.30 -5.24 -6.31
N SER A 22 -14.31 -5.78 -5.60
CA SER A 22 -14.54 -6.43 -4.30
C SER A 22 -14.89 -5.41 -3.22
N VAL A 23 -15.68 -5.84 -2.23
CA VAL A 23 -16.10 -5.05 -1.08
C VAL A 23 -15.35 -5.55 0.15
N CYS A 24 -14.69 -4.65 0.87
CA CYS A 24 -13.93 -4.97 2.08
C CYS A 24 -14.84 -4.91 3.31
N VAL A 25 -14.95 -6.03 4.05
CA VAL A 25 -15.61 -6.11 5.35
C VAL A 25 -14.72 -6.92 6.30
N PRO A 26 -13.85 -6.26 7.09
CA PRO A 26 -12.87 -6.94 7.92
C PRO A 26 -13.48 -7.94 8.90
N LEU A 27 -12.89 -9.13 9.00
CA LEU A 27 -13.38 -10.18 9.90
C LEU A 27 -13.47 -9.69 11.36
N SER A 28 -12.52 -8.86 11.79
CA SER A 28 -12.47 -8.26 13.14
C SER A 28 -13.73 -7.47 13.52
N ARG A 29 -14.45 -6.91 12.53
CA ARG A 29 -15.66 -6.09 12.73
C ARG A 29 -16.87 -6.63 11.96
N PHE A 30 -16.79 -7.87 11.49
CA PHE A 30 -17.76 -8.43 10.54
C PHE A 30 -19.18 -8.43 11.10
N ALA A 31 -19.38 -8.86 12.36
CA ALA A 31 -20.70 -8.89 12.99
C ALA A 31 -21.40 -7.51 13.02
N GLN A 32 -20.62 -6.43 13.09
CA GLN A 32 -21.13 -5.05 13.17
C GLN A 32 -21.31 -4.43 11.77
N ALA A 33 -20.35 -4.66 10.86
CA ALA A 33 -20.30 -4.01 9.55
C ALA A 33 -21.02 -4.79 8.45
N ALA A 34 -21.07 -6.12 8.53
CA ALA A 34 -21.64 -6.96 7.48
C ALA A 34 -23.15 -6.76 7.26
N PRO A 35 -24.02 -6.55 8.26
CA PRO A 35 -25.47 -6.49 8.03
C PRO A 35 -25.89 -5.45 6.99
N GLY A 36 -25.36 -4.22 7.06
CA GLY A 36 -25.67 -3.17 6.08
C GLY A 36 -25.15 -3.49 4.67
N VAL A 37 -23.96 -4.10 4.59
CA VAL A 37 -23.37 -4.50 3.31
C VAL A 37 -24.14 -5.68 2.69
N LEU A 38 -24.48 -6.70 3.48
CA LEU A 38 -25.23 -7.88 3.03
C LEU A 38 -26.64 -7.52 2.55
N GLN A 39 -27.31 -6.56 3.19
CA GLN A 39 -28.60 -6.03 2.71
C GLN A 39 -28.50 -5.45 1.29
N SER A 40 -27.40 -4.77 0.96
CA SER A 40 -27.17 -4.24 -0.40
C SER A 40 -26.85 -5.33 -1.44
N MET A 41 -26.57 -6.55 -1.00
CA MET A 41 -26.18 -7.70 -1.83
C MET A 41 -27.26 -8.78 -1.92
N LEU A 42 -28.47 -8.52 -1.41
CA LEU A 42 -29.59 -9.46 -1.51
C LEU A 42 -29.87 -9.83 -2.98
N GLY A 43 -30.07 -11.12 -3.23
CA GLY A 43 -30.28 -11.66 -4.58
C GLY A 43 -29.01 -11.78 -5.45
N LYS A 44 -27.83 -11.37 -4.96
CA LYS A 44 -26.54 -11.55 -5.65
C LYS A 44 -25.81 -12.81 -5.15
N LYS A 45 -24.91 -13.34 -5.98
CA LYS A 45 -23.99 -14.41 -5.56
C LYS A 45 -22.76 -13.77 -4.91
N ILE A 46 -22.53 -14.08 -3.64
CA ILE A 46 -21.42 -13.55 -2.85
C ILE A 46 -20.30 -14.58 -2.82
N LEU A 47 -19.12 -14.18 -3.28
CA LEU A 47 -17.90 -14.95 -3.18
C LEU A 47 -17.04 -14.39 -2.06
N ILE A 48 -16.94 -15.10 -0.95
CA ILE A 48 -16.17 -14.67 0.22
C ILE A 48 -14.71 -15.00 0.00
N MET A 49 -13.85 -14.00 0.11
CA MET A 49 -12.42 -14.11 -0.10
C MET A 49 -11.66 -13.67 1.15
N CYS A 50 -10.55 -14.35 1.43
CA CYS A 50 -9.55 -13.82 2.34
C CYS A 50 -8.15 -14.10 1.79
N ARG A 51 -7.12 -14.19 2.63
CA ARG A 51 -5.75 -14.49 2.17
C ARG A 51 -5.64 -15.90 1.56
N SER A 52 -6.12 -16.92 2.26
CA SER A 52 -5.94 -18.33 1.88
C SER A 52 -7.17 -19.24 2.06
N GLY A 53 -8.30 -18.69 2.52
CA GLY A 53 -9.58 -19.40 2.71
C GLY A 53 -10.05 -19.54 4.16
N LYS A 54 -9.14 -19.62 5.15
CA LYS A 54 -9.51 -19.88 6.57
C LYS A 54 -10.48 -18.85 7.17
N ARG A 55 -10.17 -17.55 7.02
CA ARG A 55 -11.02 -16.45 7.53
C ARG A 55 -12.37 -16.35 6.80
N ALA A 56 -12.42 -16.80 5.55
CA ALA A 56 -13.64 -16.77 4.75
C ALA A 56 -14.68 -17.79 5.25
N GLY A 57 -14.24 -18.95 5.77
CA GLY A 57 -15.13 -19.91 6.45
C GLY A 57 -15.79 -19.32 7.70
N LEU A 58 -15.02 -18.65 8.55
CA LEU A 58 -15.54 -17.97 9.75
C LEU A 58 -16.56 -16.88 9.39
N ALA A 59 -16.31 -16.12 8.33
CA ALA A 59 -17.26 -15.12 7.85
C ALA A 59 -18.56 -15.78 7.33
N LEU A 60 -18.48 -16.92 6.65
CA LEU A 60 -19.65 -17.66 6.18
C LEU A 60 -20.53 -18.15 7.35
N GLU A 61 -19.90 -18.65 8.41
CA GLU A 61 -20.59 -19.02 9.65
C GLU A 61 -21.28 -17.79 10.29
N GLN A 62 -20.60 -16.66 10.35
CA GLN A 62 -21.16 -15.41 10.88
C GLN A 62 -22.33 -14.89 10.03
N ILE A 63 -22.29 -14.98 8.70
CA ILE A 63 -23.43 -14.64 7.83
C ILE A 63 -24.68 -15.45 8.23
N SER A 64 -24.48 -16.74 8.53
CA SER A 64 -25.57 -17.62 8.95
C SER A 64 -26.11 -17.23 10.33
N GLN A 65 -25.22 -16.94 11.29
CA GLN A 65 -25.59 -16.49 12.64
C GLN A 65 -26.31 -15.14 12.65
N LEU A 66 -25.97 -14.24 11.71
CA LEU A 66 -26.64 -12.95 11.52
C LEU A 66 -28.01 -13.05 10.85
N GLY A 67 -28.47 -14.26 10.50
CA GLY A 67 -29.79 -14.49 9.89
C GLY A 67 -29.83 -14.35 8.37
N PHE A 68 -28.69 -14.18 7.70
CA PHE A 68 -28.61 -14.02 6.24
C PHE A 68 -28.43 -15.36 5.50
N GLY A 69 -28.32 -16.49 6.20
CA GLY A 69 -28.01 -17.83 5.64
C GLY A 69 -28.99 -18.39 4.60
N GLY A 70 -30.14 -17.75 4.38
CA GLY A 70 -31.07 -18.05 3.28
C GLY A 70 -31.43 -16.83 2.43
N GLN A 71 -30.87 -15.66 2.73
CA GLN A 71 -31.14 -14.40 2.05
C GLN A 71 -30.07 -14.04 1.03
N VAL A 72 -28.84 -14.51 1.27
CA VAL A 72 -27.70 -14.35 0.36
C VAL A 72 -27.14 -15.70 -0.04
N SER A 73 -26.75 -15.85 -1.31
CA SER A 73 -26.04 -17.04 -1.78
C SER A 73 -24.54 -16.78 -1.60
N ALA A 74 -23.96 -17.22 -0.48
CA ALA A 74 -22.56 -16.99 -0.15
C ALA A 74 -21.72 -18.28 -0.23
N GLU A 75 -20.57 -18.22 -0.91
CA GLU A 75 -19.63 -19.34 -1.03
C GLU A 75 -18.19 -18.88 -0.75
N VAL A 76 -17.34 -19.76 -0.22
CA VAL A 76 -15.93 -19.46 0.03
C VAL A 76 -15.10 -19.69 -1.23
N TYR A 77 -14.34 -18.67 -1.64
CA TYR A 77 -13.30 -18.85 -2.67
C TYR A 77 -12.10 -19.60 -2.10
N GLN A 78 -11.93 -20.84 -2.54
CA GLN A 78 -10.83 -21.68 -2.09
C GLN A 78 -9.47 -21.09 -2.48
N GLY A 79 -8.53 -21.09 -1.53
CA GLY A 79 -7.19 -20.54 -1.73
C GLY A 79 -7.10 -19.00 -1.71
N GLY A 80 -8.22 -18.28 -1.61
CA GLY A 80 -8.27 -16.84 -1.41
C GLY A 80 -7.59 -16.01 -2.51
N ILE A 81 -7.12 -14.81 -2.15
CA ILE A 81 -6.45 -13.91 -3.10
C ILE A 81 -5.12 -14.47 -3.63
N LEU A 82 -4.47 -15.37 -2.88
CA LEU A 82 -3.22 -16.03 -3.33
C LEU A 82 -3.48 -16.93 -4.54
N GLU A 83 -4.55 -17.72 -4.49
CA GLU A 83 -5.01 -18.54 -5.61
C GLU A 83 -5.44 -17.68 -6.79
N TRP A 84 -6.22 -16.64 -6.53
CA TRP A 84 -6.66 -15.68 -7.55
C TRP A 84 -5.48 -15.09 -8.32
N ALA A 85 -4.45 -14.62 -7.61
CA ALA A 85 -3.24 -14.09 -8.20
C ALA A 85 -2.44 -15.17 -8.96
N ARG A 86 -2.35 -16.40 -8.43
CA ARG A 86 -1.64 -17.51 -9.10
C ARG A 86 -2.29 -17.91 -10.43
N GLN A 87 -3.61 -17.78 -10.54
CA GLN A 87 -4.35 -17.99 -11.78
C GLN A 87 -4.19 -16.83 -12.79
N GLY A 88 -3.33 -15.85 -12.50
CA GLY A 88 -3.11 -14.69 -13.38
C GLY A 88 -4.31 -13.74 -13.46
N LYS A 89 -5.28 -13.85 -12.54
CA LYS A 89 -6.44 -12.96 -12.52
C LYS A 89 -6.05 -11.58 -12.01
N PRO A 90 -6.70 -10.50 -12.49
CA PRO A 90 -6.32 -9.14 -12.16
C PRO A 90 -6.52 -8.83 -10.67
N VAL A 91 -5.53 -8.14 -10.09
CA VAL A 91 -5.54 -7.63 -8.72
C VAL A 91 -5.17 -6.16 -8.78
N VAL A 92 -5.98 -5.32 -8.14
CA VAL A 92 -5.66 -3.91 -7.89
C VAL A 92 -4.71 -3.88 -6.71
N SER A 93 -3.46 -3.49 -6.95
CA SER A 93 -2.48 -3.29 -5.88
C SER A 93 -2.09 -1.82 -5.81
N ARG A 94 -1.90 -1.32 -4.58
CA ARG A 94 -1.18 -0.07 -4.41
C ARG A 94 0.28 -0.38 -4.68
N LYS A 95 0.83 0.11 -5.78
CA LYS A 95 2.29 0.14 -5.94
C LYS A 95 2.84 0.88 -4.72
N ALA A 96 3.87 0.35 -4.07
CA ALA A 96 4.51 1.01 -2.94
C ALA A 96 4.80 2.46 -3.34
N GLU A 97 4.23 3.41 -2.61
CA GLU A 97 4.46 4.81 -2.89
C GLU A 97 5.95 5.09 -2.63
N PRO A 98 6.67 5.71 -3.58
CA PRO A 98 8.07 6.05 -3.36
C PRO A 98 8.19 6.98 -2.14
N LEU A 99 9.32 6.91 -1.44
CA LEU A 99 9.63 7.82 -0.34
C LEU A 99 9.43 9.27 -0.80
N SER A 100 8.89 10.14 0.07
CA SER A 100 8.78 11.57 -0.26
C SER A 100 10.17 12.15 -0.57
N LEU A 101 10.22 13.12 -1.50
CA LEU A 101 11.47 13.78 -1.91
C LEU A 101 12.31 14.25 -0.72
N ALA A 102 11.67 14.90 0.27
CA ALA A 102 12.35 15.33 1.49
C ALA A 102 12.96 14.16 2.30
N ARG A 103 12.32 13.00 2.34
CA ARG A 103 12.87 11.80 2.99
C ARG A 103 14.02 11.21 2.17
N GLN A 104 13.92 11.20 0.84
CA GLN A 104 15.02 10.76 -0.03
C GLN A 104 16.25 11.64 0.19
N VAL A 105 16.10 12.98 0.13
CA VAL A 105 17.19 13.95 0.33
C VAL A 105 17.89 13.75 1.68
N ARG A 106 17.12 13.63 2.78
CA ARG A 106 17.68 13.44 4.13
C ARG A 106 18.46 12.13 4.25
N LEU A 107 17.92 11.04 3.70
CA LEU A 107 18.59 9.74 3.72
C LEU A 107 19.87 9.75 2.87
N THR A 108 19.82 10.30 1.66
CA THR A 108 20.99 10.35 0.76
C THR A 108 22.09 11.25 1.31
N ALA A 109 21.75 12.44 1.80
CA ALA A 109 22.74 13.34 2.37
C ALA A 109 23.35 12.77 3.66
N GLY A 110 22.52 12.23 4.56
CA GLY A 110 22.97 11.62 5.80
C GLY A 110 23.87 10.41 5.58
N LEU A 111 23.47 9.48 4.70
CA LEU A 111 24.29 8.32 4.34
C LEU A 111 25.58 8.73 3.63
N GLY A 112 25.56 9.75 2.77
CA GLY A 112 26.74 10.29 2.12
C GLY A 112 27.76 10.85 3.11
N VAL A 113 27.30 11.66 4.08
CA VAL A 113 28.16 12.18 5.15
C VAL A 113 28.72 11.05 6.01
N LEU A 114 27.88 10.10 6.44
CA LEU A 114 28.33 8.95 7.23
C LEU A 114 29.38 8.11 6.49
N ALA A 115 29.14 7.80 5.21
CA ALA A 115 30.10 7.06 4.38
C ALA A 115 31.41 7.83 4.24
N SER A 116 31.34 9.14 3.97
CA SER A 116 32.54 9.97 3.84
C SER A 116 33.37 10.04 5.13
N ALA A 117 32.73 10.05 6.30
CA ALA A 117 33.42 10.03 7.59
C ALA A 117 34.10 8.67 7.84
N VAL A 118 33.40 7.56 7.60
CA VAL A 118 33.96 6.21 7.74
C VAL A 118 35.18 6.03 6.82
N LEU A 119 35.07 6.46 5.56
CA LEU A 119 36.18 6.41 4.61
C LEU A 119 37.33 7.37 5.00
N GLY A 120 37.00 8.56 5.53
CA GLY A 120 37.95 9.58 5.95
C GLY A 120 38.83 9.16 7.11
N PHE A 121 38.24 8.48 8.09
CA PHE A 121 38.99 7.94 9.24
C PHE A 121 39.68 6.61 8.93
N GLY A 122 39.13 5.78 8.03
CA GLY A 122 39.62 4.42 7.80
C GLY A 122 40.59 4.24 6.62
N LEU A 123 40.49 5.07 5.58
CA LEU A 123 41.18 4.83 4.29
C LEU A 123 41.92 6.06 3.77
N ASP A 124 41.22 7.18 3.55
CA ASP A 124 41.81 8.39 2.96
C ASP A 124 41.09 9.63 3.49
N GLN A 125 41.85 10.51 4.17
CA GLN A 125 41.35 11.77 4.71
C GLN A 125 40.71 12.68 3.65
N ARG A 126 41.06 12.53 2.37
CA ARG A 126 40.42 13.28 1.28
C ARG A 126 38.92 13.00 1.18
N ALA A 127 38.43 11.88 1.71
CA ALA A 127 37.00 11.59 1.75
C ALA A 127 36.19 12.66 2.54
N PHE A 128 36.80 13.36 3.49
CA PHE A 128 36.12 14.46 4.21
C PHE A 128 35.69 15.63 3.32
N PHE A 129 36.32 15.82 2.15
CA PHE A 129 35.86 16.83 1.19
C PHE A 129 34.44 16.55 0.69
N ALA A 130 34.04 15.28 0.56
CA ALA A 130 32.66 14.93 0.20
C ALA A 130 31.67 15.36 1.30
N ALA A 131 32.03 15.16 2.58
CA ALA A 131 31.23 15.65 3.71
C ALA A 131 31.06 17.18 3.66
N ALA A 132 32.17 17.89 3.40
CA ALA A 132 32.19 19.35 3.33
C ALA A 132 31.29 19.88 2.20
N LEU A 133 31.33 19.24 1.02
CA LEU A 133 30.49 19.62 -0.12
C LEU A 133 28.99 19.37 0.16
N ILE A 134 28.64 18.22 0.74
CA ILE A 134 27.26 17.92 1.11
C ILE A 134 26.75 18.91 2.16
N GLY A 135 27.58 19.23 3.18
CA GLY A 135 27.23 20.20 4.22
C GLY A 135 27.04 21.63 3.66
N ALA A 136 27.92 22.05 2.75
CA ALA A 136 27.81 23.36 2.10
C ALA A 136 26.55 23.49 1.25
N ASP A 137 26.19 22.46 0.47
CA ASP A 137 24.94 22.45 -0.31
C ASP A 137 23.70 22.52 0.60
N LEU A 138 23.66 21.77 1.71
CA LEU A 138 22.54 21.82 2.65
C LEU A 138 22.40 23.19 3.33
N ALA A 139 23.52 23.81 3.73
CA ALA A 139 23.51 25.14 4.32
C ALA A 139 23.00 26.19 3.32
N LEU A 140 23.48 26.12 2.07
CA LEU A 140 23.04 27.02 1.00
C LEU A 140 21.56 26.78 0.64
N ALA A 141 21.11 25.52 0.64
CA ALA A 141 19.71 25.18 0.41
C ALA A 141 18.80 25.74 1.52
N GLY A 142 19.23 25.68 2.78
CA GLY A 142 18.52 26.28 3.90
C GLY A 142 18.39 27.81 3.79
N LEU A 143 19.38 28.48 3.21
CA LEU A 143 19.36 29.93 2.98
C LEU A 143 18.55 30.35 1.76
N THR A 144 18.61 29.58 0.67
CA THR A 144 18.04 29.95 -0.64
C THR A 144 16.70 29.30 -0.94
N GLY A 145 16.28 28.32 -0.14
CA GLY A 145 15.07 27.53 -0.38
C GLY A 145 15.17 26.59 -1.59
N SER A 146 16.35 26.45 -2.21
CA SER A 146 16.55 25.56 -3.36
C SER A 146 17.65 24.53 -3.09
N CYS A 147 17.28 23.25 -3.07
CA CYS A 147 18.23 22.14 -2.85
C CYS A 147 18.62 21.51 -4.19
N GLN A 148 19.92 21.49 -4.52
CA GLN A 148 20.41 20.90 -5.77
C GLN A 148 20.23 19.37 -5.76
N LEU A 149 20.42 18.74 -4.59
CA LEU A 149 20.17 17.32 -4.40
C LEU A 149 18.69 16.95 -4.63
N GLU A 150 17.75 17.78 -4.19
CA GLU A 150 16.33 17.56 -4.45
C GLU A 150 16.01 17.61 -5.95
N LYS A 151 16.55 18.59 -6.69
CA LYS A 151 16.38 18.68 -8.16
C LYS A 151 16.94 17.46 -8.88
N LEU A 152 18.10 16.97 -8.44
CA LEU A 152 18.74 15.79 -9.00
C LEU A 152 17.96 14.51 -8.70
N LEU A 153 17.48 14.33 -7.47
CA LEU A 153 16.63 13.20 -7.08
C LEU A 153 15.25 13.26 -7.76
N ALA A 154 14.70 14.46 -7.95
CA ALA A 154 13.43 14.67 -8.65
C ALA A 154 13.49 14.26 -10.13
N ALA A 155 14.66 14.32 -10.75
CA ALA A 155 14.85 13.89 -12.14
C ALA A 155 14.86 12.35 -12.33
N LEU A 156 14.97 11.58 -11.24
CA LEU A 156 15.07 10.12 -11.31
C LEU A 156 13.76 9.48 -11.78
N PRO A 157 13.81 8.36 -12.54
CA PRO A 157 12.65 7.78 -13.23
C PRO A 157 11.45 7.46 -12.32
N TRP A 158 11.71 7.07 -11.07
CA TRP A 158 10.69 6.74 -10.07
C TRP A 158 10.08 7.95 -9.36
N ASN A 159 10.65 9.14 -9.57
CA ASN A 159 10.18 10.40 -8.98
C ASN A 159 9.55 11.34 -10.02
N LYS A 160 9.56 10.96 -11.31
CA LYS A 160 8.77 11.60 -12.35
C LYS A 160 7.30 11.34 -12.05
N GLN A 161 6.56 12.37 -11.64
CA GLN A 161 5.13 12.26 -11.40
C GLN A 161 4.46 11.75 -12.68
N HIS A 162 3.65 10.70 -12.57
CA HIS A 162 2.70 10.38 -13.62
C HIS A 162 1.75 11.58 -13.76
N PRO A 163 1.66 12.23 -14.93
CA PRO A 163 0.72 13.33 -15.12
C PRO A 163 -0.68 12.72 -15.01
N GLY A 164 -1.39 13.04 -13.93
CA GLY A 164 -2.74 12.54 -13.67
C GLY A 164 -2.90 11.96 -12.27
N ARG A 165 -2.84 12.82 -11.25
CA ARG A 165 -3.64 12.72 -10.02
C ARG A 165 -3.47 14.00 -9.20
N ASP A 166 -4.05 15.08 -9.71
CA ASP A 166 -4.56 16.15 -8.86
C ASP A 166 -5.73 15.57 -8.07
N CYS A 167 -5.44 14.96 -6.91
CA CYS A 167 -6.43 14.81 -5.87
C CYS A 167 -6.39 16.10 -5.04
N SER A 168 -7.06 17.12 -5.56
CA SER A 168 -7.55 18.24 -4.77
C SER A 168 -8.49 17.70 -3.69
N CYS A 169 -8.07 17.79 -2.44
CA CYS A 169 -8.97 17.80 -1.29
C CYS A 169 -8.87 19.19 -0.65
N GLY A 170 -10.03 19.83 -0.50
CA GLY A 170 -10.20 21.04 0.31
C GLY A 170 -10.24 20.75 1.79
#